data_AF-A0AAE0VCB1-F1
#
_entry.id   AF-A0AAE0VCB1-F1
#
_cell.length_a   1.000
_cell.length_b   1.000
_cell.length_c   1.000
_cell.angle_alpha   90.00
_cell.angle_beta   90.00
_cell.angle_gamma   90.00
#
_symmetry.space_group_name_H-M   'P 1'
#
loop_
_entity.id
_entity.type
_entity.pdbx_description
1 polymer ?
#
loop_
_entity_poly.entity_id
_entity_poly.type
_entity_poly.pdbx_seq_one_letter_code
_entity_poly.pdbx_strand_id
1 'polypeptide(L)'
;MVARRVPDDAVQLDGLIAFHADRNAVLCAYRPLVRRSKPVLKLVKTWPAEAISALQDCFECTDLDMFREATTNGDSINLEEYMTSVTSYIGKCIDEKTVSKTTTRSNQKPWMTVEVRALLKSTDSTFRAGDKAA
;
A
#
# COMPACT_ATOMS: atom_id res chain seq x y z
N MET A 1 9.59 69.25 -31.13
CA MET A 1 9.01 68.95 -32.46
C MET A 1 8.72 67.46 -32.50
N VAL A 2 7.49 67.11 -32.86
CA VAL A 2 6.85 65.78 -32.79
C VAL A 2 7.15 64.94 -34.04
N ALA A 3 7.19 63.61 -33.85
CA ALA A 3 6.97 62.49 -34.80
C ALA A 3 8.00 62.31 -35.94
N ARG A 4 8.42 61.08 -36.28
CA ARG A 4 7.54 59.98 -36.72
C ARG A 4 8.02 58.59 -36.29
N ARG A 5 7.07 57.82 -35.76
CA ARG A 5 7.00 56.34 -35.75
C ARG A 5 6.49 55.84 -37.11
N VAL A 6 6.59 54.51 -37.31
CA VAL A 6 5.92 53.59 -38.28
C VAL A 6 6.88 53.05 -39.36
N PRO A 7 6.82 51.77 -39.83
CA PRO A 7 5.83 50.69 -39.59
C PRO A 7 6.41 49.50 -38.80
N ASP A 8 5.68 48.55 -38.23
CA ASP A 8 4.48 47.77 -38.62
C ASP A 8 4.79 46.58 -39.54
N ASP A 9 5.62 45.69 -39.00
CA ASP A 9 5.82 44.33 -39.52
C ASP A 9 5.44 43.38 -38.40
N ALA A 10 4.18 42.94 -38.49
CA ALA A 10 3.61 41.84 -37.74
C ALA A 10 4.52 40.61 -37.87
N VAL A 11 5.29 40.30 -36.83
CA VAL A 11 5.71 38.92 -36.61
C VAL A 11 4.56 38.23 -35.89
N GLN A 12 3.65 37.76 -36.73
CA GLN A 12 2.54 36.93 -36.38
C GLN A 12 3.09 35.59 -35.86
N LEU A 13 3.25 35.47 -34.54
CA LEU A 13 3.40 34.19 -33.85
C LEU A 13 2.03 33.51 -33.79
N ASP A 14 1.50 33.15 -34.95
CA ASP A 14 0.36 32.26 -35.06
C ASP A 14 0.77 30.89 -34.51
N GLY A 15 0.14 30.49 -33.40
CA GLY A 15 0.12 29.07 -33.03
C GLY A 15 0.55 28.70 -31.62
N LEU A 16 0.66 29.65 -30.67
CA LEU A 16 0.87 29.31 -29.25
C LEU A 16 -0.29 29.71 -28.32
N ILE A 17 -1.44 30.06 -28.89
CA ILE A 17 -2.69 30.27 -28.15
C ILE A 17 -3.76 29.37 -28.74
N ALA A 18 -3.67 28.07 -28.42
CA ALA A 18 -4.81 27.16 -28.33
C ALA A 18 -4.25 25.76 -28.03
N PHE A 19 -3.92 25.49 -26.77
CA PHE A 19 -4.02 24.10 -26.33
C PHE A 19 -5.51 23.81 -26.29
N HIS A 20 -6.02 23.40 -27.45
CA HIS A 20 -7.39 22.98 -27.66
C HIS A 20 -7.79 22.10 -26.49
N ALA A 21 -8.90 22.48 -25.87
CA ALA A 21 -9.65 21.63 -24.97
C ALA A 21 -10.25 20.45 -25.78
N ASP A 22 -9.42 19.64 -26.42
CA ASP A 22 -9.78 18.28 -26.82
C ASP A 22 -9.41 17.33 -25.68
N ARG A 23 -9.85 17.69 -24.47
CA ARG A 23 -9.95 16.75 -23.36
C ARG A 23 -11.30 16.08 -23.52
N ASN A 24 -11.32 15.03 -24.34
CA ASN A 24 -12.26 13.91 -24.31
C ASN A 24 -13.45 14.16 -23.35
N ALA A 25 -14.59 14.65 -23.86
CA ALA A 25 -15.78 14.97 -23.05
C ALA A 25 -16.25 13.78 -22.18
N VAL A 26 -15.83 12.55 -22.55
CA VAL A 26 -16.02 11.31 -21.79
C VAL A 26 -15.32 11.32 -20.42
N LEU A 27 -14.20 12.05 -20.26
CA LEU A 27 -13.51 12.20 -18.97
C LEU A 27 -14.22 13.19 -18.04
N CYS A 28 -14.83 14.26 -18.57
CA CYS A 28 -15.63 15.20 -17.78
C CYS A 28 -16.96 14.58 -17.30
N ALA A 29 -17.44 13.54 -17.99
CA ALA A 29 -18.59 12.73 -17.56
C ALA A 29 -18.21 11.60 -16.59
N TYR A 30 -16.94 11.44 -16.23
CA TYR A 30 -16.52 10.43 -15.28
C TYR A 30 -16.98 10.82 -13.87
N ARG A 31 -18.15 10.32 -13.46
CA ARG A 31 -18.51 10.24 -12.04
C ARG A 31 -17.83 9.01 -11.48
N PRO A 32 -16.78 9.14 -10.64
CA PRO A 32 -16.23 7.99 -9.97
C PRO A 32 -17.33 7.45 -9.07
N LEU A 33 -17.86 6.28 -9.41
CA LEU A 33 -18.68 5.50 -8.50
C LEU A 33 -17.74 5.03 -7.39
N VAL A 34 -17.49 5.90 -6.40
CA VAL A 34 -16.77 5.54 -5.19
C VAL A 34 -17.66 4.54 -4.46
N ARG A 35 -17.50 3.27 -4.81
CA ARG A 35 -18.08 2.16 -4.07
C ARG A 35 -17.40 2.15 -2.71
N ARG A 36 -17.97 2.90 -1.77
CA ARG A 36 -17.67 2.78 -0.34
C ARG A 36 -18.25 1.44 0.09
N SER A 37 -17.51 0.37 -0.16
CA SER A 37 -17.81 -0.91 0.48
C SER A 37 -17.73 -0.71 1.98
N LYS A 38 -18.61 -1.40 2.71
CA LYS A 38 -18.55 -1.39 4.17
C LYS A 38 -17.16 -1.88 4.59
N PRO A 39 -16.54 -1.28 5.62
CA PRO A 39 -15.27 -1.76 6.13
C PRO A 39 -15.41 -3.24 6.50
N VAL A 40 -14.54 -4.08 5.94
CA VAL A 40 -14.56 -5.51 6.21
C VAL A 40 -13.69 -5.77 7.43
N LEU A 41 -14.26 -6.39 8.46
CA LEU A 41 -13.50 -6.91 9.59
C LEU A 41 -12.64 -8.05 9.07
N LYS A 42 -11.32 -7.90 9.19
CA LYS A 42 -10.37 -8.96 8.84
C LYS A 42 -9.65 -9.40 10.10
N LEU A 43 -9.65 -10.71 10.33
CA LEU A 43 -8.76 -11.32 11.31
C LEU A 43 -7.35 -11.28 10.74
N VAL A 44 -6.44 -10.59 11.42
CA VAL A 44 -5.04 -10.50 11.02
C VAL A 44 -4.18 -11.02 12.18
N LYS A 45 -3.30 -11.95 11.86
CA LYS A 45 -2.21 -12.39 12.75
C LYS A 45 -1.17 -11.27 12.83
N THR A 46 -0.87 -10.80 14.04
CA THR A 46 0.11 -9.73 14.26
C THR A 46 1.07 -10.11 15.38
N TRP A 47 2.33 -9.74 15.20
CA TRP A 47 3.39 -9.89 16.19
C TRP A 47 3.31 -8.76 17.23
N PRO A 48 3.10 -9.06 18.53
CA PRO A 48 3.26 -8.06 19.58
C PRO A 48 4.72 -7.59 19.69
N ALA A 49 4.95 -6.46 20.37
CA ALA A 49 6.29 -5.86 20.46
C ALA A 49 7.30 -6.81 21.13
N GLU A 50 6.83 -7.59 22.10
CA GLU A 50 7.62 -8.54 22.88
C GLU A 50 7.81 -9.89 22.18
N ALA A 51 7.17 -10.11 21.02
CA ALA A 51 7.13 -11.44 20.42
C ALA A 51 8.50 -11.94 19.95
N ILE A 52 9.36 -11.02 19.50
CA ILE A 52 10.71 -11.36 19.03
C ILE A 52 11.54 -11.87 20.21
N SER A 53 11.58 -11.12 21.32
CA SER A 53 12.28 -11.55 22.55
C SER A 53 11.72 -12.88 23.04
N ALA A 54 10.39 -12.99 23.11
CA ALA A 54 9.75 -14.19 23.60
C ALA A 54 9.96 -15.42 22.69
N LEU A 55 10.23 -15.24 21.40
CA LEU A 55 10.63 -16.32 20.49
C LEU A 55 12.10 -16.70 20.67
N GLN A 56 12.97 -15.70 20.83
CA GLN A 56 14.40 -15.94 21.11
C GLN A 56 14.55 -16.77 22.39
N ASP A 57 13.89 -16.36 23.47
CA ASP A 57 13.87 -17.11 24.73
C ASP A 57 13.37 -18.55 24.52
N CYS A 58 12.32 -18.73 23.71
CA CYS A 58 11.76 -20.03 23.42
C CYS A 58 12.79 -20.95 22.74
N PHE A 59 13.55 -20.43 21.79
CA PHE A 59 14.55 -21.21 21.06
C PHE A 59 15.81 -21.45 21.89
N GLU A 60 16.22 -20.51 22.74
CA GLU A 60 17.36 -20.67 23.64
C GLU A 60 17.08 -21.69 24.75
N CYS A 61 15.85 -21.73 25.28
CA CYS A 61 15.46 -22.69 26.31
C CYS A 61 15.17 -24.10 25.76
N THR A 62 15.06 -24.27 24.44
CA THR A 62 14.71 -25.57 23.85
C THR A 62 15.96 -26.32 23.46
N ASP A 63 16.09 -27.53 24.02
CA ASP A 63 17.08 -28.47 23.53
C ASP A 63 16.64 -29.03 22.17
N LEU A 64 17.24 -28.53 21.08
CA LEU A 64 16.93 -29.00 19.73
C LEU A 64 17.53 -30.38 19.42
N ASP A 65 18.47 -30.85 20.24
CA ASP A 65 19.08 -32.17 20.06
C ASP A 65 18.08 -33.28 20.38
N MET A 66 17.06 -33.02 21.21
CA MET A 66 15.98 -33.97 21.47
C MET A 66 15.26 -34.41 20.18
N PHE A 67 15.12 -33.51 19.20
CA PHE A 67 14.50 -33.85 17.91
C PHE A 67 15.42 -34.75 17.08
N ARG A 68 16.73 -34.54 17.16
CA ARG A 68 17.71 -35.38 16.48
C ARG A 68 17.71 -36.77 17.09
N GLU A 69 17.74 -36.87 18.42
CA GLU A 69 17.70 -38.14 19.14
C GLU A 69 16.40 -38.91 18.86
N ALA A 70 15.25 -38.23 18.89
CA ALA A 70 13.95 -38.85 18.63
C ALA A 70 13.80 -39.40 17.20
N THR A 71 14.57 -38.89 16.25
CA THR A 71 14.55 -39.31 14.84
C THR A 71 15.75 -40.17 14.44
N THR A 72 16.61 -40.49 15.41
CA THR A 72 17.78 -41.34 15.20
C THR A 72 17.40 -42.80 15.41
N ASN A 73 17.58 -43.61 14.36
CA ASN A 73 17.44 -45.05 14.41
C ASN A 73 18.83 -45.68 14.21
N GLY A 74 19.45 -46.12 15.31
CA GLY A 74 20.82 -46.62 15.31
C GLY A 74 21.81 -45.50 14.97
N ASP A 75 22.62 -45.70 13.93
CA ASP A 75 23.59 -44.69 13.44
C ASP A 75 23.01 -43.75 12.37
N SER A 76 21.72 -43.88 12.04
CA SER A 76 21.07 -43.15 10.95
C SER A 76 20.00 -42.19 11.47
N ILE A 77 20.04 -40.94 11.00
CA ILE A 77 19.02 -39.91 11.32
C ILE A 77 17.99 -39.91 10.21
N ASN A 78 16.71 -40.03 10.56
CA ASN A 78 15.61 -39.79 9.63
C ASN A 78 15.45 -38.27 9.40
N LEU A 79 16.12 -37.76 8.37
CA LEU A 79 16.19 -36.32 8.09
C LEU A 79 14.81 -35.69 7.85
N GLU A 80 13.91 -36.38 7.14
CA GLU A 80 12.57 -35.86 6.85
C GLU A 80 11.75 -35.69 8.14
N GLU A 81 11.83 -36.67 9.03
CA GLU A 81 11.15 -36.64 10.32
C GLU A 81 11.75 -35.57 11.24
N TYR A 82 13.08 -35.41 11.22
CA TYR A 82 13.77 -34.36 11.97
C TYR A 82 13.33 -32.97 11.49
N MET A 83 13.40 -32.73 10.18
CA MET A 83 13.01 -31.46 9.56
C MET A 83 11.53 -31.14 9.81
N THR A 84 10.66 -32.14 9.69
CA THR A 84 9.22 -31.99 9.96
C THR A 84 8.97 -31.64 11.42
N SER A 85 9.63 -32.33 12.34
CA SER A 85 9.51 -32.10 13.78
C SER A 85 9.97 -30.69 14.17
N VAL A 86 11.14 -30.27 13.71
CA VAL A 86 11.69 -28.93 13.98
C VAL A 86 10.82 -27.84 13.36
N THR A 87 10.37 -28.02 12.11
CA THR A 87 9.50 -27.05 11.44
C THR A 87 8.15 -26.91 12.15
N SER A 88 7.58 -28.04 12.58
CA SER A 88 6.34 -28.08 13.37
C SER A 88 6.49 -27.35 14.69
N TYR A 89 7.61 -27.57 15.40
CA TYR A 89 7.92 -26.86 16.64
C TYR A 89 8.02 -25.35 16.44
N ILE A 90 8.78 -24.89 15.44
CA ILE A 90 8.89 -23.46 15.11
C ILE A 90 7.50 -22.87 14.80
N GLY A 91 6.68 -23.58 14.02
CA GLY A 91 5.31 -23.18 13.71
C GLY A 91 4.46 -23.00 14.96
N LYS A 92 4.55 -23.94 15.92
CA LYS A 92 3.88 -23.85 17.23
C LYS A 92 4.35 -22.62 18.01
N CYS A 93 5.66 -22.37 18.11
CA CYS A 93 6.19 -21.18 18.80
C CYS A 93 5.67 -19.88 18.16
N ILE A 94 5.64 -19.83 16.82
CA ILE A 94 5.11 -18.69 16.08
C ILE A 94 3.64 -18.47 16.41
N ASP A 95 2.82 -19.52 16.36
CA ASP A 95 1.39 -19.41 16.62
C ASP A 95 1.08 -19.04 18.07
N GLU A 96 1.86 -19.52 19.04
CA GLU A 96 1.72 -19.16 20.47
C GLU A 96 2.08 -17.69 20.75
N LYS A 97 3.09 -17.14 20.05
CA LYS A 97 3.53 -15.74 20.24
C LYS A 97 2.82 -14.75 19.31
N THR A 98 2.00 -15.23 18.38
CA THR A 98 1.21 -14.39 17.49
C THR A 98 -0.17 -14.10 18.10
N VAL A 99 -0.60 -12.83 18.05
CA VAL A 99 -1.94 -12.45 18.51
C VAL A 99 -2.86 -12.24 17.31
N SER A 100 -4.06 -12.79 17.40
CA SER A 100 -5.12 -12.53 16.43
C SER A 100 -5.79 -11.20 16.75
N LYS A 101 -5.65 -10.21 15.84
CA LYS A 101 -6.27 -8.90 15.97
C LYS A 101 -7.30 -8.70 14.87
N THR A 102 -8.53 -8.41 15.25
CA THR A 102 -9.54 -7.95 14.31
C THR A 102 -9.21 -6.53 13.89
N THR A 103 -8.82 -6.35 12.63
CA THR A 103 -8.55 -5.03 12.08
C THR A 103 -9.60 -4.68 11.04
N THR A 104 -10.20 -3.50 11.21
CA THR A 104 -11.02 -2.89 10.17
C THR A 104 -10.06 -2.34 9.12
N ARG A 105 -9.79 -3.12 8.07
CA ARG A 105 -9.00 -2.61 6.95
C ARG A 105 -9.86 -1.58 6.24
N SER A 106 -9.45 -0.33 6.30
CA SER A 106 -10.03 0.72 5.47
C SER A 106 -10.00 0.22 4.02
N ASN A 107 -11.13 0.29 3.30
CA ASN A 107 -11.18 -0.01 1.85
C ASN A 107 -10.35 0.98 1.02
N GLN A 108 -9.59 1.84 1.69
CA GLN A 108 -8.62 2.72 1.11
C GLN A 108 -7.49 1.92 0.47
N LYS A 109 -7.31 2.16 -0.83
CA LYS A 109 -6.23 1.55 -1.59
C LYS A 109 -4.87 1.96 -1.02
N PRO A 110 -3.85 1.07 -1.01
CA PRO A 110 -2.54 1.36 -0.40
C PRO A 110 -1.87 2.63 -0.94
N TRP A 111 -2.12 2.96 -2.21
CA TRP A 111 -1.60 4.16 -2.87
C TRP A 111 -2.37 5.45 -2.56
N MET A 112 -3.49 5.37 -1.82
CA MET A 112 -4.34 6.51 -1.51
C MET A 112 -3.90 7.16 -0.18
N THR A 113 -2.74 7.81 -0.18
CA THR A 113 -2.14 8.46 1.00
C THR A 113 -2.90 9.73 1.44
N VAL A 114 -2.50 10.35 2.56
CA VAL A 114 -3.04 11.65 3.00
C VAL A 114 -2.76 12.73 1.96
N GLU A 115 -1.56 12.76 1.39
CA GLU A 115 -1.12 13.71 0.36
C GLU A 115 -1.93 13.56 -0.92
N VAL A 116 -2.09 12.33 -1.43
CA VAL A 116 -2.90 12.06 -2.63
C VAL A 116 -4.35 12.52 -2.43
N ARG A 117 -4.92 12.32 -1.24
CA ARG A 117 -6.26 12.85 -0.91
C ARG A 117 -6.30 14.37 -0.87
N ALA A 118 -5.26 15.03 -0.36
CA ALA A 118 -5.20 16.48 -0.32
C ALA A 118 -5.13 17.07 -1.74
N LEU A 119 -4.29 16.50 -2.61
CA LEU A 119 -4.19 16.88 -4.01
C LEU A 119 -5.52 16.72 -4.74
N LEU A 120 -6.16 15.55 -4.62
CA LEU A 120 -7.47 15.30 -5.24
C LEU A 120 -8.54 16.29 -4.77
N LYS A 121 -8.59 16.63 -3.47
CA LYS A 121 -9.52 17.63 -2.93
C LYS A 121 -9.24 19.02 -3.48
N SER A 122 -7.96 19.42 -3.57
CA SER A 122 -7.57 20.71 -4.12
C SER A 122 -8.00 20.80 -5.58
N THR A 123 -7.69 19.79 -6.39
CA THR A 123 -8.07 19.75 -7.81
C THR A 123 -9.58 19.77 -7.99
N ASP A 124 -10.34 18.97 -7.24
CA ASP A 124 -11.82 18.97 -7.29
C ASP A 124 -12.40 20.33 -6.90
N SER A 125 -11.84 21.00 -5.89
CA SER A 125 -12.29 22.34 -5.48
C SER A 125 -12.06 23.40 -6.57
N THR A 126 -10.89 23.37 -7.25
CA THR A 126 -10.60 24.28 -8.36
C THR A 126 -11.51 24.02 -9.56
N PHE A 127 -11.77 22.74 -9.84
CA PHE A 127 -12.68 22.34 -10.92
C PHE A 127 -14.10 22.84 -10.67
N ARG A 128 -14.63 22.61 -9.45
CA ARG A 128 -15.96 23.09 -9.04
C ARG A 128 -16.08 24.60 -8.97
N ALA A 129 -15.00 25.31 -8.71
CA ALA A 129 -14.99 26.77 -8.72
C ALA A 129 -15.09 27.31 -10.17
N GLY A 130 -14.43 26.67 -11.13
CA GLY A 130 -14.54 27.01 -12.55
C GLY A 130 -15.94 26.79 -13.11
N ASP A 131 -16.60 25.68 -12.74
CA ASP A 131 -17.98 25.37 -13.13
C ASP A 131 -19.02 26.41 -12.64
N LYS A 132 -18.72 27.15 -11.56
CA LYS A 132 -19.64 28.17 -10.99
C LYS A 132 -19.45 29.57 -11.59
N ALA A 133 -18.39 29.78 -12.36
CA ALA A 133 -18.03 31.07 -12.94
C ALA A 133 -18.42 31.19 -14.43
N ALA A 134 -19.03 30.16 -15.00
CA ALA A 134 -19.60 30.10 -16.34
C ALA A 134 -21.13 30.07 -16.28
#